data_AF-A0A7G1I691-F1
#
_entry.id   AF-A0A7G1I691-F1
#
_cell.length_a   1.000
_cell.length_b   1.000
_cell.length_c   1.000
_cell.angle_alpha   90.00
_cell.angle_beta   90.00
_cell.angle_gamma   90.00
#
_symmetry.space_group_name_H-M   'P 1'
#
loop_
_entity.id
_entity.type
_entity.pdbx_description
1 polymer ?
#
loop_
_entity_poly.entity_id
_entity_poly.type
_entity_poly.pdbx_seq_one_letter_code
_entity_poly.pdbx_strand_id
1 'polypeptide(L)'
;MPRIPSCDGGRPAERSLAPIIVTRRGKIARLESSLTPHEAQLEDLVFVRKALNRANIPFLLVRNHKNRPILAVDIRLRPAVEQAFAAACVTEPMYAKTIDQKGIPAVLLANGRLSAMGDPRILRLYRQRIAPGGFRYGPAFGVELQFWVFDETVIRCPVENSLTRKVLPRNELVPATVKLYGYKWPTLEGMFTPHASDVTFDIDLVFSWVDGSDPVFRARRAAQMSQYVVGEGDDAEARIRQIDELKYALRSVNMFAPWIRRIFIATDSAPPRWLADHPKITIVRAEDHFSDRAALPTYNSHAVESQLHHIPGLSEHFLYSNDDMFFGRPVKASMFFSPAASRSSSRPRPG
;
A
#
# COMPACT_ATOMS: atom_id res chain seq x y z
N MET A 1 40.42 33.15 32.85
CA MET A 1 39.25 33.09 31.95
C MET A 1 39.69 32.66 30.55
N PRO A 2 39.77 31.35 30.25
CA PRO A 2 40.00 30.86 28.90
C PRO A 2 38.68 30.40 28.24
N ARG A 3 38.57 30.70 26.95
CA ARG A 3 37.44 30.40 26.05
C ARG A 3 37.26 28.89 25.85
N ILE A 4 36.02 28.42 25.91
CA ILE A 4 35.61 27.08 25.47
C ILE A 4 35.05 27.21 24.04
N PRO A 5 35.45 26.35 23.09
CA PRO A 5 35.15 26.54 21.68
C PRO A 5 33.73 26.10 21.28
N SER A 6 33.23 26.79 20.27
CA SER A 6 32.03 26.49 19.48
C SER A 6 32.17 25.15 18.76
N CYS A 7 31.23 24.23 19.00
CA CYS A 7 31.03 23.04 18.16
C CYS A 7 29.98 23.35 17.10
N ASP A 8 30.46 23.73 15.92
CA ASP A 8 29.69 23.78 14.69
C ASP A 8 29.47 22.37 14.10
N GLY A 9 28.31 22.19 13.47
CA GLY A 9 28.23 21.46 12.20
C GLY A 9 28.13 19.93 12.24
N GLY A 10 26.99 19.40 12.66
CA GLY A 10 26.52 18.07 12.25
C GLY A 10 25.45 18.18 11.17
N ARG A 11 25.84 18.36 9.89
CA ARG A 11 24.91 18.13 8.76
C ARG A 11 24.45 16.66 8.81
N PRO A 12 23.15 16.35 8.69
CA PRO A 12 22.72 14.98 8.54
C PRO A 12 23.31 14.44 7.23
N ALA A 13 24.00 13.30 7.32
CA ALA A 13 24.62 12.61 6.20
C ALA A 13 23.65 12.51 5.02
N GLU A 14 24.05 13.05 3.88
CA GLU A 14 23.45 12.77 2.59
C GLU A 14 23.45 11.24 2.41
N ARG A 15 22.26 10.65 2.55
CA ARG A 15 22.02 9.25 2.18
C ARG A 15 22.41 9.11 0.71
N SER A 16 23.34 8.20 0.42
CA SER A 16 23.71 7.81 -0.94
C SER A 16 22.46 7.65 -1.81
N LEU A 17 22.35 8.52 -2.83
CA LEU A 17 21.19 8.63 -3.73
C LEU A 17 21.15 7.50 -4.78
N ALA A 18 22.18 6.65 -4.84
CA ALA A 18 22.24 5.54 -5.78
C ALA A 18 21.62 4.26 -5.16
N PRO A 19 20.74 3.55 -5.90
CA PRO A 19 20.15 2.32 -5.41
C PRO A 19 21.23 1.25 -5.19
N ILE A 20 21.26 0.65 -4.01
CA ILE A 20 22.17 -0.47 -3.74
C ILE A 20 21.62 -1.72 -4.43
N ILE A 21 22.36 -2.23 -5.40
CA ILE A 21 22.02 -3.43 -6.16
C ILE A 21 22.82 -4.61 -5.58
N VAL A 22 22.12 -5.70 -5.27
CA VAL A 22 22.69 -6.94 -4.75
C VAL A 22 22.27 -8.13 -5.62
N THR A 23 23.15 -9.12 -5.75
CA THR A 23 22.79 -10.39 -6.40
C THR A 23 22.49 -11.43 -5.32
N ARG A 24 21.27 -11.97 -5.30
CA ARG A 24 20.85 -13.01 -4.35
C ARG A 24 20.19 -14.16 -5.08
N ARG A 25 20.74 -15.38 -4.94
CA ARG A 25 20.30 -16.59 -5.68
C ARG A 25 20.29 -16.38 -7.21
N GLY A 26 21.34 -15.74 -7.74
CA GLY A 26 21.46 -15.45 -9.17
C GLY A 26 20.48 -14.40 -9.71
N LYS A 27 19.72 -13.71 -8.85
CA LYS A 27 18.82 -12.63 -9.25
C LYS A 27 19.30 -11.29 -8.70
N ILE A 28 19.23 -10.28 -9.54
CA ILE A 28 19.51 -8.90 -9.20
C ILE A 28 18.34 -8.37 -8.37
N ALA A 29 18.62 -7.78 -7.22
CA ALA A 29 17.64 -7.13 -6.37
C ALA A 29 18.17 -5.78 -5.89
N ARG A 30 17.27 -4.81 -5.77
CA ARG A 30 17.56 -3.52 -5.15
C ARG A 30 17.24 -3.59 -3.65
N LEU A 31 18.15 -3.13 -2.80
CA LEU A 31 17.81 -2.88 -1.41
C LEU A 31 16.87 -1.67 -1.36
N GLU A 32 15.71 -1.88 -0.76
CA GLU A 32 14.71 -0.85 -0.54
C GLU A 32 14.74 -0.48 0.94
N SER A 33 14.74 0.81 1.24
CA SER A 33 14.86 1.30 2.61
C SER A 33 13.69 2.18 3.03
N SER A 34 12.86 2.65 2.08
CA SER A 34 11.91 3.72 2.33
C SER A 34 10.56 3.55 1.65
N LEU A 35 10.51 2.95 0.46
CA LEU A 35 9.27 2.87 -0.31
C LEU A 35 8.38 1.74 0.20
N THR A 36 7.09 2.04 0.35
CA THR A 36 6.04 1.03 0.48
C THR A 36 5.91 0.22 -0.82
N PRO A 37 5.25 -0.96 -0.78
CA PRO A 37 5.01 -1.72 -2.00
C PRO A 37 4.24 -0.93 -3.08
N HIS A 38 3.31 -0.05 -2.67
CA HIS A 38 2.56 0.80 -3.58
C HIS A 38 3.45 1.89 -4.21
N GLU A 39 4.26 2.58 -3.41
CA GLU A 39 5.19 3.59 -3.93
C GLU A 39 6.24 2.99 -4.85
N ALA A 40 6.76 1.80 -4.52
CA ALA A 40 7.67 1.06 -5.39
C ALA A 40 7.02 0.67 -6.74
N GLN A 41 5.73 0.30 -6.74
CA GLN A 41 4.97 0.06 -7.96
C GLN A 41 4.81 1.35 -8.79
N LEU A 42 4.56 2.49 -8.14
CA LEU A 42 4.47 3.78 -8.82
C LEU A 42 5.82 4.22 -9.40
N GLU A 43 6.92 3.99 -8.69
CA GLU A 43 8.27 4.24 -9.20
C GLU A 43 8.54 3.42 -10.47
N ASP A 44 8.20 2.12 -10.45
CA ASP A 44 8.35 1.24 -11.61
C ASP A 44 7.42 1.68 -12.76
N LEU A 45 6.19 2.13 -12.48
CA LEU A 45 5.24 2.65 -13.47
C LEU A 45 5.78 3.91 -14.17
N VAL A 46 6.32 4.84 -13.39
CA VAL A 46 6.92 6.08 -13.90
C VAL A 46 8.19 5.79 -14.70
N PHE A 47 8.99 4.81 -14.29
CA PHE A 47 10.15 4.37 -15.06
C PHE A 47 9.73 3.82 -16.44
N VAL A 48 8.76 2.91 -16.48
CA VAL A 48 8.25 2.34 -17.74
C VAL A 48 7.68 3.44 -18.64
N ARG A 49 6.92 4.39 -18.08
CA ARG A 49 6.45 5.59 -18.79
C ARG A 49 7.60 6.36 -19.45
N LYS A 50 8.67 6.64 -18.68
CA LYS A 50 9.83 7.39 -19.19
C LYS A 50 10.54 6.63 -20.32
N ALA A 51 10.69 5.31 -20.18
CA ALA A 51 11.30 4.47 -21.20
C ALA A 51 10.49 4.48 -22.52
N LEU A 52 9.17 4.30 -22.46
CA LEU A 52 8.30 4.32 -23.63
C LEU A 52 8.27 5.70 -24.30
N ASN A 53 8.17 6.78 -23.51
CA ASN A 53 8.19 8.15 -24.05
C ASN A 53 9.52 8.48 -24.74
N ARG A 54 10.67 8.08 -24.17
CA ARG A 54 11.99 8.32 -24.78
C ARG A 54 12.13 7.63 -26.13
N ALA A 55 11.50 6.47 -26.29
CA ALA A 55 11.48 5.71 -27.54
C ALA A 55 10.34 6.12 -28.49
N ASN A 56 9.57 7.17 -28.16
CA ASN A 56 8.39 7.60 -28.92
C ASN A 56 7.36 6.49 -29.15
N ILE A 57 7.19 5.58 -28.19
CA ILE A 57 6.23 4.48 -28.26
C ILE A 57 4.90 4.94 -27.65
N PRO A 58 3.80 5.01 -28.42
CA PRO A 58 2.49 5.32 -27.87
C PRO A 58 2.00 4.23 -26.92
N PHE A 59 1.39 4.65 -25.81
CA PHE A 59 0.77 3.75 -24.84
C PHE A 59 -0.47 4.39 -24.22
N LEU A 60 -1.34 3.57 -23.65
CA LEU A 60 -2.51 4.00 -22.88
C LEU A 60 -2.37 3.51 -21.44
N LEU A 61 -2.63 4.37 -20.46
CA LEU A 61 -2.86 3.95 -19.09
C LEU A 61 -4.29 3.42 -18.97
N VAL A 62 -4.43 2.19 -18.49
CA VAL A 62 -5.69 1.46 -18.37
C VAL A 62 -5.87 0.98 -16.93
N ARG A 63 -7.11 0.95 -16.47
CA ARG A 63 -7.50 0.44 -15.15
C ARG A 63 -8.11 -0.96 -15.28
N ASN A 64 -7.82 -1.84 -14.32
CA ASN A 64 -8.59 -3.07 -14.08
C ASN A 64 -9.28 -3.07 -12.70
N HIS A 65 -10.13 -4.07 -12.48
CA HIS A 65 -10.82 -4.30 -11.20
C HIS A 65 -9.87 -4.60 -10.02
N LYS A 66 -8.56 -4.77 -10.23
CA LYS A 66 -7.55 -5.04 -9.18
C LYS A 66 -6.72 -3.80 -8.81
N ASN A 67 -7.02 -2.63 -9.37
CA ASN A 67 -6.26 -1.38 -9.19
C ASN A 67 -4.76 -1.54 -9.52
N ARG A 68 -4.41 -2.51 -10.38
CA ARG A 68 -3.06 -2.63 -10.89
C ARG A 68 -2.93 -1.68 -12.08
N PRO A 69 -1.90 -0.81 -12.12
CA PRO A 69 -1.67 0.01 -13.28
C PRO A 69 -1.31 -0.87 -14.47
N ILE A 70 -2.03 -0.68 -15.58
CA ILE A 70 -1.79 -1.35 -16.85
C ILE A 70 -1.37 -0.29 -17.87
N LEU A 71 -0.26 -0.55 -18.57
CA LEU A 71 0.09 0.17 -19.79
C LEU A 71 -0.26 -0.72 -20.98
N ALA A 72 -1.12 -0.23 -21.86
CA ALA A 72 -1.49 -0.91 -23.10
C ALA A 72 -0.70 -0.31 -24.27
N VAL A 73 -0.07 -1.17 -25.08
CA VAL A 73 0.72 -0.80 -26.26
C VAL A 73 0.23 -1.61 -27.46
N ASP A 74 0.32 -1.06 -28.66
CA ASP A 74 0.05 -1.82 -29.88
C ASP A 74 1.04 -2.98 -30.02
N ILE A 75 0.52 -4.18 -30.28
CA ILE A 75 1.32 -5.40 -30.49
C ILE A 75 2.39 -5.22 -31.57
N ARG A 76 2.12 -4.42 -32.60
CA ARG A 76 3.05 -4.15 -33.71
C ARG A 76 4.33 -3.45 -33.24
N LEU A 77 4.26 -2.74 -32.11
CA LEU A 77 5.39 -2.02 -31.53
C LEU A 77 6.21 -2.87 -30.56
N ARG A 78 5.90 -4.17 -30.40
CA ARG A 78 6.63 -5.06 -29.48
C ARG A 78 8.15 -5.05 -29.70
N PRO A 79 8.70 -5.14 -30.94
CA PRO A 79 10.14 -5.09 -31.14
C PRO A 79 10.76 -3.76 -30.67
N ALA A 80 10.05 -2.64 -30.86
CA ALA A 80 10.50 -1.33 -30.38
C ALA A 80 10.48 -1.27 -28.84
N VAL A 81 9.46 -1.85 -28.19
CA VAL A 81 9.39 -1.97 -26.73
C VAL A 81 10.53 -2.81 -26.18
N GLU A 82 10.87 -3.93 -26.84
CA GLU A 82 12.03 -4.78 -26.49
C GLU A 82 13.32 -3.97 -26.48
N GLN A 83 13.60 -3.24 -27.55
CA GLN A 83 14.79 -2.40 -27.66
C GLN A 83 14.80 -1.27 -26.62
N ALA A 84 13.68 -0.58 -26.44
CA ALA A 84 13.55 0.52 -25.48
C ALA A 84 13.82 0.06 -24.05
N PHE A 85 13.26 -1.08 -23.64
CA PHE A 85 13.48 -1.62 -22.31
C PHE A 85 14.87 -2.22 -22.13
N ALA A 86 15.44 -2.85 -23.16
CA ALA A 86 16.81 -3.33 -23.13
C ALA A 86 17.77 -2.18 -22.80
N ALA A 87 17.63 -1.06 -23.50
CA ALA A 87 18.43 0.14 -23.27
C ALA A 87 18.17 0.78 -21.89
N ALA A 88 16.91 0.91 -21.48
CA ALA A 88 16.56 1.55 -20.22
C ALA A 88 16.96 0.72 -18.98
N CYS A 89 16.98 -0.61 -19.09
CA CYS A 89 17.19 -1.50 -17.96
C CYS A 89 18.66 -1.89 -17.72
N VAL A 90 19.61 -1.35 -18.50
CA VAL A 90 21.05 -1.59 -18.29
C VAL A 90 21.50 -1.07 -16.92
N THR A 91 21.10 0.14 -16.56
CA THR A 91 21.48 0.80 -15.30
C THR A 91 20.47 0.55 -14.19
N GLU A 92 19.22 0.24 -14.52
CA GLU A 92 18.14 -0.01 -13.58
C GLU A 92 17.44 -1.36 -13.86
N PRO A 93 18.02 -2.48 -13.40
CA PRO A 93 17.56 -3.82 -13.72
C PRO A 93 16.08 -4.05 -13.37
N MET A 94 15.31 -4.49 -14.37
CA MET A 94 13.89 -4.81 -14.25
C MET A 94 13.60 -6.16 -14.92
N TYR A 95 12.69 -6.91 -14.32
CA TYR A 95 12.26 -8.22 -14.82
C TYR A 95 10.90 -8.12 -15.49
N ALA A 96 10.68 -8.97 -16.50
CA ALA A 96 9.36 -9.24 -17.07
C ALA A 96 8.96 -10.68 -16.77
N LYS A 97 7.79 -10.85 -16.14
CA LYS A 97 7.13 -12.15 -15.97
C LYS A 97 5.94 -12.26 -16.91
N THR A 98 5.92 -13.28 -17.75
CA THR A 98 4.78 -13.58 -18.62
C THR A 98 3.60 -14.09 -17.82
N ILE A 99 2.42 -13.55 -18.10
CA ILE A 99 1.16 -13.86 -17.40
C ILE A 99 0.24 -14.76 -18.25
N ASP A 100 0.39 -14.73 -19.57
CA ASP A 100 -0.38 -15.53 -20.53
C ASP A 100 -0.39 -17.02 -20.19
N GLN A 101 0.75 -17.57 -19.76
CA GLN A 101 0.91 -18.98 -19.44
C GLN A 101 1.67 -19.16 -18.12
N LYS A 102 1.21 -20.09 -17.28
CA LYS A 102 1.91 -20.49 -16.05
C LYS A 102 3.20 -21.23 -16.40
N GLY A 103 4.21 -21.11 -15.54
CA GLY A 103 5.48 -21.82 -15.68
C GLY A 103 6.53 -21.12 -16.55
N ILE A 104 6.17 -20.05 -17.26
CA ILE A 104 7.14 -19.27 -18.02
C ILE A 104 8.07 -18.51 -17.06
N PRO A 105 9.40 -18.70 -17.14
CA PRO A 105 10.35 -18.03 -16.27
C PRO A 105 10.39 -16.52 -16.58
N ALA A 106 10.62 -15.72 -15.54
CA ALA A 106 10.82 -14.29 -15.72
C ALA A 106 12.18 -14.01 -16.38
N VAL A 107 12.22 -13.04 -17.29
CA VAL A 107 13.43 -12.62 -18.00
C VAL A 107 13.90 -11.25 -17.52
N LEU A 108 15.21 -11.00 -17.58
CA LEU A 108 15.77 -9.68 -17.33
C LEU A 108 15.63 -8.84 -18.60
N LEU A 109 14.98 -7.68 -18.51
CA LEU A 109 14.69 -6.83 -19.66
C LEU A 109 15.96 -6.33 -20.37
N ALA A 110 17.04 -6.13 -19.62
CA ALA A 110 18.34 -5.73 -20.16
C ALA A 110 18.92 -6.74 -21.18
N ASN A 111 18.44 -7.99 -21.19
CA ASN A 111 18.88 -9.03 -22.13
C ASN A 111 18.22 -8.92 -23.51
N GLY A 112 17.42 -7.89 -23.78
CA GLY A 112 16.84 -7.66 -25.11
C GLY A 112 15.62 -8.53 -25.44
N ARG A 113 14.99 -9.16 -24.44
CA ARG A 113 13.79 -9.99 -24.63
C ARG A 113 12.73 -9.67 -23.58
N LEU A 114 11.47 -9.64 -23.99
CA LEU A 114 10.33 -9.46 -23.09
C LEU A 114 9.84 -10.76 -22.45
N SER A 115 10.05 -11.90 -23.11
CA SER A 115 9.64 -13.22 -22.64
C SER A 115 10.49 -14.35 -23.23
N ALA A 116 10.47 -15.51 -22.55
CA ALA A 116 10.91 -16.76 -23.13
C ALA A 116 9.92 -17.31 -24.18
N MET A 117 8.65 -16.91 -24.11
CA MET A 117 7.60 -17.23 -25.07
C MET A 117 7.67 -16.29 -26.28
N GLY A 118 7.31 -16.79 -27.47
CA GLY A 118 7.42 -16.03 -28.72
C GLY A 118 6.40 -14.90 -28.88
N ASP A 119 5.17 -15.08 -28.40
CA ASP A 119 4.08 -14.11 -28.59
C ASP A 119 3.41 -13.69 -27.27
N PRO A 120 4.12 -13.03 -26.34
CA PRO A 120 3.53 -12.58 -25.08
C PRO A 120 2.53 -11.45 -25.31
N ARG A 121 1.35 -11.56 -24.70
CA ARG A 121 0.34 -10.50 -24.70
C ARG A 121 0.26 -9.77 -23.38
N ILE A 122 0.61 -10.42 -22.27
CA ILE A 122 0.55 -9.83 -20.93
C ILE A 122 1.83 -10.10 -20.16
N LEU A 123 2.53 -9.02 -19.82
CA LEU A 123 3.76 -9.05 -19.05
C LEU A 123 3.57 -8.30 -17.75
N ARG A 124 4.17 -8.83 -16.69
CA ARG A 124 4.31 -8.10 -15.44
C ARG A 124 5.74 -7.65 -15.25
N LEU A 125 5.91 -6.34 -15.29
CA LEU A 125 7.18 -5.64 -15.15
C LEU A 125 7.40 -5.31 -13.68
N TYR A 126 8.54 -5.69 -13.12
CA TYR A 126 8.84 -5.44 -11.71
C TYR A 126 10.33 -5.40 -11.46
N ARG A 127 10.75 -4.60 -10.49
CA ARG A 127 12.07 -4.73 -9.87
C ARG A 127 11.98 -5.63 -8.65
N GLN A 128 12.94 -6.54 -8.51
CA GLN A 128 13.07 -7.30 -7.29
C GLN A 128 13.62 -6.34 -6.21
N ARG A 129 12.87 -6.13 -5.13
CA ARG A 129 13.30 -5.28 -4.02
C ARG A 129 13.31 -6.06 -2.71
N ILE A 130 14.22 -5.70 -1.82
CA ILE A 130 14.32 -6.25 -0.46
C ILE A 130 14.21 -5.08 0.51
N ALA A 131 13.07 -5.00 1.20
CA ALA A 131 12.78 -4.02 2.22
C ALA A 131 13.30 -4.48 3.61
N PRO A 132 13.38 -3.58 4.61
CA PRO A 132 13.78 -3.96 5.97
C PRO A 132 12.89 -5.07 6.54
N GLY A 133 13.45 -5.92 7.41
CA GLY A 133 12.75 -7.10 7.91
C GLY A 133 12.68 -8.27 6.90
N GLY A 134 13.36 -8.18 5.76
CA GLY A 134 13.45 -9.25 4.77
C GLY A 134 12.24 -9.33 3.83
N PHE A 135 11.32 -8.38 3.91
CA PHE A 135 10.14 -8.31 3.04
C PHE A 135 10.56 -8.08 1.58
N ARG A 136 9.89 -8.74 0.64
CA ARG A 136 10.30 -8.73 -0.77
C ARG A 136 9.20 -8.16 -1.67
N TYR A 137 9.56 -7.15 -2.46
CA TYR A 137 8.73 -6.73 -3.58
C TYR A 137 9.17 -7.49 -4.82
N GLY A 138 8.22 -8.14 -5.46
CA GLY A 138 8.44 -8.93 -6.66
C GLY A 138 7.22 -8.83 -7.59
N PRO A 139 6.90 -9.89 -8.35
CA PRO A 139 5.83 -9.82 -9.35
C PRO A 139 4.43 -9.65 -8.73
N ALA A 140 4.23 -9.71 -7.42
CA ALA A 140 2.94 -9.34 -6.83
C ALA A 140 2.64 -7.83 -6.97
N PHE A 141 3.70 -6.99 -6.97
CA PHE A 141 3.63 -5.53 -6.96
C PHE A 141 4.01 -4.90 -8.30
N GLY A 142 4.25 -5.70 -9.35
CA GLY A 142 4.64 -5.19 -10.65
C GLY A 142 3.55 -4.41 -11.39
N VAL A 143 3.98 -3.63 -12.37
CA VAL A 143 3.15 -2.95 -13.37
C VAL A 143 2.83 -3.95 -14.48
N GLU A 144 1.63 -3.88 -15.04
CA GLU A 144 1.26 -4.76 -16.15
C GLU A 144 1.44 -4.03 -17.48
N LEU A 145 2.11 -4.68 -18.42
CA LEU A 145 2.20 -4.25 -19.80
C LEU A 145 1.36 -5.21 -20.64
N GLN A 146 0.40 -4.68 -21.38
CA GLN A 146 -0.44 -5.45 -22.28
C GLN A 146 -0.19 -5.03 -23.72
N PHE A 147 -0.04 -6.02 -24.59
CA PHE A 147 -0.07 -5.79 -26.03
C PHE A 147 -1.50 -5.96 -26.53
N TRP A 148 -2.04 -4.93 -27.16
CA TRP A 148 -3.37 -4.91 -27.77
C TRP A 148 -3.24 -5.02 -29.29
N VAL A 149 -4.23 -5.61 -29.97
CA VAL A 149 -4.29 -5.54 -31.44
C VAL A 149 -5.16 -4.35 -31.83
N PHE A 150 -4.63 -3.47 -32.68
CA PHE A 150 -5.38 -2.34 -33.23
C PHE A 150 -5.62 -2.59 -34.73
N ASP A 151 -6.75 -3.22 -35.04
CA ASP A 151 -7.20 -3.44 -36.42
C ASP A 151 -7.89 -2.17 -36.96
N GLU A 152 -8.37 -2.21 -38.20
CA GLU A 152 -9.05 -1.06 -38.83
C GLU A 152 -10.37 -0.73 -38.16
N THR A 153 -11.17 -1.75 -37.82
CA THR A 153 -12.53 -1.59 -37.30
C THR A 153 -12.67 -1.95 -35.83
N VAL A 154 -11.77 -2.79 -35.30
CA VAL A 154 -11.85 -3.33 -33.95
C VAL A 154 -10.51 -3.28 -33.22
N ILE A 155 -10.58 -3.25 -31.90
CA ILE A 155 -9.43 -3.33 -31.02
C ILE A 155 -9.61 -4.59 -30.16
N ARG A 156 -8.54 -5.38 -30.03
CA ARG A 156 -8.56 -6.66 -29.32
C ARG A 156 -7.65 -6.61 -28.11
N CYS A 157 -8.26 -6.58 -26.94
CA CYS A 157 -7.58 -6.63 -25.65
C CYS A 157 -7.31 -8.10 -25.27
N PRO A 158 -6.14 -8.42 -24.70
CA PRO A 158 -5.83 -9.80 -24.30
C PRO A 158 -6.70 -10.28 -23.12
N VAL A 159 -7.14 -9.35 -22.28
CA VAL A 159 -8.07 -9.57 -21.16
C VAL A 159 -9.09 -8.45 -21.12
N GLU A 160 -10.24 -8.73 -20.49
CA GLU A 160 -11.23 -7.71 -20.15
C GLU A 160 -10.63 -6.71 -19.14
N ASN A 161 -10.98 -5.44 -19.27
CA ASN A 161 -10.58 -4.39 -18.35
C ASN A 161 -11.81 -3.62 -17.82
N SER A 162 -11.61 -2.53 -17.10
CA SER A 162 -12.72 -1.85 -16.40
C SER A 162 -13.76 -1.22 -17.33
N LEU A 163 -13.39 -0.91 -18.58
CA LEU A 163 -14.31 -0.38 -19.59
C LEU A 163 -14.59 -1.34 -20.73
N THR A 164 -13.69 -2.28 -21.03
CA THR A 164 -13.72 -3.01 -22.30
C THR A 164 -14.10 -4.48 -22.14
N ARG A 165 -14.91 -4.96 -23.11
CA ARG A 165 -14.93 -6.38 -23.51
C ARG A 165 -13.59 -6.73 -24.17
N LYS A 166 -13.30 -8.02 -24.42
CA LYS A 166 -12.06 -8.43 -25.13
C LYS A 166 -11.95 -7.85 -26.54
N VAL A 167 -13.07 -7.53 -27.18
CA VAL A 167 -13.14 -6.92 -28.50
C VAL A 167 -14.06 -5.72 -28.43
N LEU A 168 -13.65 -4.60 -29.01
CA LEU A 168 -14.39 -3.36 -29.02
C LEU A 168 -14.25 -2.64 -30.37
N PRO A 169 -15.29 -1.95 -30.87
CA PRO A 169 -15.21 -1.13 -32.06
C PRO A 169 -14.20 0.01 -31.90
N ARG A 170 -13.43 0.30 -32.95
CA ARG A 170 -12.39 1.35 -32.92
C ARG A 170 -12.97 2.75 -32.76
N ASN A 171 -14.18 2.99 -33.28
CA ASN A 171 -14.87 4.27 -33.19
C ASN A 171 -15.38 4.61 -31.77
N GLU A 172 -15.50 3.62 -30.88
CA GLU A 172 -15.86 3.84 -29.47
C GLU A 172 -14.67 4.30 -28.61
N LEU A 173 -13.44 4.22 -29.14
CA LEU A 173 -12.23 4.59 -28.43
C LEU A 173 -11.89 6.05 -28.69
N VAL A 174 -12.40 6.92 -27.83
CA VAL A 174 -12.05 8.34 -27.81
C VAL A 174 -10.78 8.53 -26.97
N PRO A 175 -9.65 8.97 -27.55
CA PRO A 175 -8.45 9.27 -26.79
C PRO A 175 -8.71 10.37 -25.78
N ALA A 176 -8.27 10.15 -24.55
CA ALA A 176 -8.39 11.12 -23.47
C ALA A 176 -7.08 11.21 -22.70
N THR A 177 -7.09 12.02 -21.65
CA THR A 177 -5.93 12.17 -20.78
C THR A 177 -6.37 12.33 -19.33
N VAL A 178 -5.64 11.68 -18.42
CA VAL A 178 -5.89 11.79 -16.98
C VAL A 178 -4.64 12.24 -16.24
N LYS A 179 -4.80 13.05 -15.18
CA LYS A 179 -3.72 13.40 -14.25
C LYS A 179 -3.74 12.42 -13.06
N LEU A 180 -2.79 11.50 -13.00
CA LEU A 180 -2.66 10.52 -11.92
C LEU A 180 -1.20 10.40 -11.49
N TYR A 181 -0.98 10.16 -10.19
CA TYR A 181 0.36 9.93 -9.63
C TYR A 181 1.35 11.07 -9.95
N GLY A 182 0.86 12.31 -10.08
CA GLY A 182 1.67 13.48 -10.43
C GLY A 182 2.00 13.64 -11.93
N TYR A 183 1.53 12.74 -12.80
CA TYR A 183 1.80 12.79 -14.25
C TYR A 183 0.51 12.87 -15.07
N LYS A 184 0.66 13.43 -16.28
CA LYS A 184 -0.35 13.39 -17.33
C LYS A 184 -0.18 12.09 -18.13
N TRP A 185 -1.24 11.28 -18.23
CA TRP A 185 -1.25 9.95 -18.86
C TRP A 185 -2.23 9.90 -20.03
N PRO A 186 -1.80 9.44 -21.23
CA PRO A 186 -2.72 9.10 -22.30
C PRO A 186 -3.61 7.96 -21.84
N THR A 187 -4.92 8.06 -22.09
CA THR A 187 -5.90 7.05 -21.72
C THR A 187 -7.10 7.15 -22.67
N LEU A 188 -8.23 6.58 -22.28
CA LEU A 188 -9.47 6.57 -23.03
C LEU A 188 -10.54 7.31 -22.24
N GLU A 189 -11.47 7.94 -22.94
CA GLU A 189 -12.62 8.59 -22.31
C GLU A 189 -13.38 7.58 -21.44
N GLY A 190 -13.82 8.02 -20.25
CA GLY A 190 -14.47 7.16 -19.27
C GLY A 190 -13.55 6.25 -18.43
N MET A 191 -12.28 6.03 -18.82
CA MET A 191 -11.42 4.97 -18.22
C MET A 191 -11.20 5.10 -16.72
N PHE A 192 -11.20 6.34 -16.25
CA PHE A 192 -11.00 6.69 -14.85
C PHE A 192 -12.18 7.46 -14.26
N THR A 193 -13.34 7.42 -14.93
CA THR A 193 -14.59 7.87 -14.31
C THR A 193 -14.85 7.01 -13.08
N PRO A 194 -15.28 7.59 -11.94
CA PRO A 194 -15.62 6.80 -10.75
C PRO A 194 -16.69 5.76 -11.09
N HIS A 195 -16.42 4.50 -10.74
CA HIS A 195 -17.37 3.41 -10.91
C HIS A 195 -18.21 3.24 -9.65
N ALA A 196 -19.39 2.62 -9.78
CA ALA A 196 -20.24 2.28 -8.64
C ALA A 196 -19.59 1.31 -7.64
N SER A 197 -18.43 0.72 -7.95
CA SER A 197 -17.63 -0.10 -7.04
C SER A 197 -16.53 0.69 -6.31
N ASP A 198 -16.37 1.97 -6.61
CA ASP A 198 -15.28 2.78 -6.10
C ASP A 198 -15.65 3.47 -4.80
N VAL A 199 -14.74 3.38 -3.85
CA VAL A 199 -14.83 4.14 -2.60
C VAL A 199 -14.17 5.49 -2.82
N THR A 200 -14.97 6.55 -2.78
CA THR A 200 -14.56 7.92 -3.09
C THR A 200 -14.52 8.86 -1.88
N PHE A 201 -14.96 8.38 -0.71
CA PHE A 201 -14.94 9.13 0.55
C PHE A 201 -13.67 8.85 1.36
N ASP A 202 -13.36 9.76 2.28
CA ASP A 202 -12.23 9.65 3.19
C ASP A 202 -12.44 8.53 4.22
N ILE A 203 -11.41 7.71 4.44
CA ILE A 203 -11.43 6.67 5.47
C ILE A 203 -10.28 6.85 6.45
N ASP A 204 -10.62 6.90 7.74
CA ASP A 204 -9.66 6.90 8.83
C ASP A 204 -9.57 5.52 9.51
N LEU A 205 -8.56 5.33 10.35
CA LEU A 205 -8.37 4.14 11.16
C LEU A 205 -8.23 4.52 12.63
N VAL A 206 -8.94 3.84 13.52
CA VAL A 206 -8.83 4.00 14.96
C VAL A 206 -8.22 2.75 15.56
N PHE A 207 -7.10 2.91 16.26
CA PHE A 207 -6.51 1.89 17.12
C PHE A 207 -6.92 2.13 18.57
N SER A 208 -7.38 1.08 19.25
CA SER A 208 -7.33 1.04 20.72
C SER A 208 -5.99 0.48 21.15
N TRP A 209 -5.28 1.19 22.03
CA TRP A 209 -3.99 0.74 22.54
C TRP A 209 -3.81 1.13 24.01
N VAL A 210 -3.19 0.25 24.79
CA VAL A 210 -2.76 0.55 26.17
C VAL A 210 -1.37 -0.03 26.41
N ASP A 211 -0.57 0.66 27.22
CA ASP A 211 0.70 0.12 27.69
C ASP A 211 0.46 -0.90 28.81
N GLY A 212 0.41 -2.18 28.45
CA GLY A 212 0.26 -3.27 29.41
C GLY A 212 1.45 -3.40 30.39
N SER A 213 2.60 -2.79 30.09
CA SER A 213 3.77 -2.81 30.96
C SER A 213 3.74 -1.73 32.05
N ASP A 214 2.88 -0.72 31.91
CA ASP A 214 2.79 0.41 32.82
C ASP A 214 2.30 -0.05 34.22
N PRO A 215 3.13 0.03 35.27
CA PRO A 215 2.76 -0.41 36.60
C PRO A 215 1.61 0.43 37.19
N VAL A 216 1.49 1.70 36.81
CA VAL A 216 0.41 2.59 37.26
C VAL A 216 -0.91 2.17 36.62
N PHE A 217 -0.90 1.88 35.32
CA PHE A 217 -2.06 1.35 34.62
C PHE A 217 -2.54 0.01 35.21
N ARG A 218 -1.61 -0.93 35.46
CA ARG A 218 -1.93 -2.22 36.07
C ARG A 218 -2.51 -2.08 37.48
N ALA A 219 -1.94 -1.21 38.31
CA ALA A 219 -2.44 -0.96 39.65
C ALA A 219 -3.86 -0.37 39.63
N ARG A 220 -4.14 0.61 38.75
CA ARG A 220 -5.47 1.21 38.60
C ARG A 220 -6.50 0.19 38.08
N ARG A 221 -6.12 -0.62 37.09
CA ARG A 221 -6.97 -1.70 36.55
C ARG A 221 -7.30 -2.75 37.61
N ALA A 222 -6.31 -3.21 38.36
CA ALA A 222 -6.51 -4.17 39.45
C ALA A 222 -7.42 -3.61 40.56
N ALA A 223 -7.26 -2.33 40.91
CA ALA A 223 -8.09 -1.67 41.93
C ALA A 223 -9.57 -1.52 41.52
N GLN A 224 -9.87 -1.33 40.22
CA GLN A 224 -11.25 -1.31 39.72
C GLN A 224 -11.82 -2.73 39.48
N MET A 225 -10.98 -3.69 39.06
CA MET A 225 -11.41 -5.06 38.80
C MET A 225 -11.57 -5.91 40.07
N SER A 226 -11.02 -5.51 41.22
CA SER A 226 -11.22 -6.18 42.51
C SER A 226 -12.67 -6.17 43.01
N GLN A 227 -13.57 -5.43 42.36
CA GLN A 227 -15.01 -5.45 42.60
C GLN A 227 -15.76 -6.51 41.76
N TYR A 228 -15.08 -7.23 40.88
CA TYR A 228 -15.63 -8.32 40.05
C TYR A 228 -14.78 -9.58 40.19
N VAL A 229 -15.40 -10.74 40.45
CA VAL A 229 -14.69 -12.02 40.54
C VAL A 229 -14.13 -12.39 39.16
N VAL A 230 -12.81 -12.27 39.00
CA VAL A 230 -12.10 -12.74 37.81
C VAL A 230 -11.78 -14.22 38.01
N GLY A 231 -12.20 -15.08 37.08
CA GLY A 231 -11.89 -16.52 37.11
C GLY A 231 -10.38 -16.79 36.99
N GLU A 232 -9.91 -17.82 37.67
CA GLU A 232 -8.51 -18.28 37.69
C GLU A 232 -8.01 -18.60 36.28
N GLY A 233 -7.05 -17.80 35.79
CA GLY A 233 -6.38 -18.04 34.52
C GLY A 233 -5.42 -16.94 34.05
N ASP A 234 -5.16 -15.91 34.86
CA ASP A 234 -4.45 -14.69 34.43
C ASP A 234 -2.93 -14.69 34.71
N ASP A 235 -2.37 -15.78 35.25
CA ASP A 235 -0.94 -15.91 35.63
C ASP A 235 -0.05 -16.51 34.53
N ALA A 236 -0.18 -16.04 33.29
CA ALA A 236 0.77 -16.40 32.23
C ALA A 236 1.74 -15.24 31.95
N GLU A 237 3.03 -15.42 32.31
CA GLU A 237 4.16 -14.54 31.94
C GLU A 237 4.18 -14.15 30.45
N ALA A 238 3.54 -14.93 29.58
CA ALA A 238 3.39 -14.69 28.16
C ALA A 238 2.66 -13.38 27.79
N ARG A 239 1.76 -12.84 28.64
CA ARG A 239 1.11 -11.54 28.42
C ARG A 239 1.95 -10.33 28.87
N ILE A 240 3.07 -10.55 29.55
CA ILE A 240 3.91 -9.48 30.13
C ILE A 240 4.96 -8.99 29.11
N ARG A 241 5.18 -9.72 28.01
CA ARG A 241 6.07 -9.28 26.93
C ARG A 241 5.31 -8.35 25.98
N GLN A 242 5.56 -7.06 26.07
CA GLN A 242 5.17 -6.10 25.05
C GLN A 242 5.97 -6.39 23.77
N ILE A 243 5.34 -6.95 22.74
CA ILE A 243 6.01 -7.39 21.49
C ILE A 243 6.03 -6.26 20.44
N ASP A 244 5.99 -4.98 20.86
CA ASP A 244 5.95 -3.84 19.93
C ASP A 244 4.74 -3.94 18.94
N GLU A 245 3.61 -4.53 19.33
CA GLU A 245 2.50 -4.88 18.42
C GLU A 245 1.98 -3.66 17.64
N LEU A 246 1.67 -2.56 18.32
CA LEU A 246 1.29 -1.29 17.69
C LEU A 246 2.28 -0.81 16.62
N LYS A 247 3.59 -1.02 16.81
CA LYS A 247 4.63 -0.65 15.84
C LYS A 247 4.49 -1.45 14.55
N TYR A 248 4.24 -2.75 14.68
CA TYR A 248 4.03 -3.62 13.52
C TYR A 248 2.66 -3.38 12.87
N ALA A 249 1.63 -3.05 13.66
CA ALA A 249 0.29 -2.72 13.16
C ALA A 249 0.34 -1.46 12.29
N LEU A 250 0.94 -0.38 12.78
CA LEU A 250 1.15 0.87 12.03
C LEU A 250 1.96 0.64 10.75
N ARG A 251 3.03 -0.17 10.82
CA ARG A 251 3.82 -0.54 9.63
C ARG A 251 3.00 -1.31 8.61
N SER A 252 2.15 -2.23 9.05
CA SER A 252 1.27 -3.01 8.18
C SER A 252 0.26 -2.10 7.45
N VAL A 253 -0.32 -1.11 8.15
CA VAL A 253 -1.22 -0.11 7.56
C VAL A 253 -0.49 0.67 6.47
N ASN A 254 0.69 1.21 6.78
CA ASN A 254 1.50 1.96 5.82
C ASN A 254 1.84 1.12 4.57
N MET A 255 2.12 -0.17 4.74
CA MET A 255 2.49 -1.06 3.62
C MET A 255 1.30 -1.52 2.76
N PHE A 256 0.12 -1.71 3.37
CA PHE A 256 -0.95 -2.49 2.76
C PHE A 256 -2.29 -1.79 2.65
N ALA A 257 -2.49 -0.68 3.36
CA ALA A 257 -3.70 0.14 3.28
C ALA A 257 -3.34 1.63 3.07
N PRO A 258 -2.63 1.98 1.98
CA PRO A 258 -2.16 3.35 1.75
C PRO A 258 -3.28 4.38 1.51
N TRP A 259 -4.52 3.91 1.33
CA TRP A 259 -5.72 4.72 1.19
C TRP A 259 -6.28 5.22 2.53
N ILE A 260 -5.75 4.77 3.67
CA ILE A 260 -6.07 5.34 4.98
C ILE A 260 -5.55 6.78 5.05
N ARG A 261 -6.46 7.71 5.35
CA ARG A 261 -6.20 9.14 5.43
C ARG A 261 -5.46 9.51 6.71
N ARG A 262 -6.07 9.26 7.87
CA ARG A 262 -5.49 9.47 9.21
C ARG A 262 -5.65 8.24 10.09
N ILE A 263 -4.77 8.13 11.08
CA ILE A 263 -4.77 7.09 12.11
C ILE A 263 -4.94 7.79 13.45
N PHE A 264 -5.98 7.41 14.20
CA PHE A 264 -6.22 7.84 15.56
C PHE A 264 -5.85 6.70 16.51
N ILE A 265 -5.10 6.99 17.56
CA ILE A 265 -4.74 6.01 18.58
C ILE A 265 -5.43 6.44 19.86
N ALA A 266 -6.56 5.78 20.16
CA ALA A 266 -7.31 5.97 21.39
C ALA A 266 -6.56 5.29 22.54
N THR A 267 -5.97 6.11 23.43
CA THR A 267 -5.16 5.61 24.55
C THR A 267 -5.03 6.64 25.67
N ASP A 268 -5.09 6.18 26.91
CA ASP A 268 -4.73 6.95 28.11
C ASP A 268 -3.28 6.71 28.56
N SER A 269 -2.56 5.82 27.89
CA SER A 269 -1.15 5.55 28.15
C SER A 269 -0.23 6.61 27.52
N ALA A 270 0.98 6.77 28.05
CA ALA A 270 1.97 7.62 27.39
C ALA A 270 2.32 7.04 26.00
N PRO A 271 2.43 7.87 24.94
CA PRO A 271 2.84 7.39 23.63
C PRO A 271 4.19 6.66 23.70
N PRO A 272 4.36 5.54 22.97
CA PRO A 272 5.63 4.81 22.98
C PRO A 272 6.80 5.67 22.48
N ARG A 273 7.97 5.57 23.13
CA ARG A 273 9.17 6.37 22.77
C ARG A 273 9.64 6.21 21.32
N TRP A 274 9.32 5.07 20.69
CA TRP A 274 9.67 4.81 19.29
C TRP A 274 8.72 5.47 18.29
N LEU A 275 7.54 5.93 18.73
CA LEU A 275 6.56 6.59 17.89
C LEU A 275 6.94 8.06 17.73
N ALA A 276 7.53 8.39 16.59
CA ALA A 276 7.82 9.77 16.23
C ALA A 276 6.53 10.51 15.85
N ASP A 277 6.54 11.83 16.03
CA ASP A 277 5.47 12.70 15.56
C ASP A 277 5.27 12.54 14.05
N HIS A 278 4.01 12.34 13.64
CA HIS A 278 3.68 12.11 12.24
C HIS A 278 2.34 12.77 11.89
N PRO A 279 2.23 13.52 10.78
CA PRO A 279 1.04 14.31 10.46
C PRO A 279 -0.23 13.49 10.24
N LYS A 280 -0.09 12.20 9.92
CA LYS A 280 -1.24 11.26 9.80
C LYS A 280 -1.65 10.60 11.11
N ILE A 281 -0.86 10.71 12.18
CA ILE A 281 -1.13 9.99 13.44
C ILE A 281 -1.60 11.01 14.48
N THR A 282 -2.69 10.70 15.18
CA THR A 282 -3.22 11.54 16.25
C THR A 282 -3.48 10.66 17.47
N ILE A 283 -2.85 10.99 18.60
CA ILE A 283 -3.15 10.34 19.89
C ILE A 283 -4.41 11.00 20.46
N VAL A 284 -5.35 10.19 20.94
CA VAL A 284 -6.63 10.66 21.47
C VAL A 284 -6.86 10.08 22.86
N ARG A 285 -7.14 10.94 23.85
CA ARG A 285 -7.45 10.50 25.22
C ARG A 285 -8.91 10.10 25.33
N ALA A 286 -9.25 9.28 26.34
CA ALA A 286 -10.63 8.94 26.62
C ALA A 286 -11.50 10.19 26.87
N GLU A 287 -10.97 11.19 27.58
CA GLU A 287 -11.66 12.45 27.89
C GLU A 287 -12.01 13.32 26.67
N ASP A 288 -11.39 13.05 25.51
CA ASP A 288 -11.60 13.79 24.26
C ASP A 288 -12.80 13.26 23.46
N HIS A 289 -13.26 12.04 23.73
CA HIS A 289 -14.32 11.39 22.94
C HIS A 289 -15.43 10.73 23.78
N PHE A 290 -15.28 10.65 25.11
CA PHE A 290 -16.36 10.23 25.98
C PHE A 290 -17.31 11.39 26.27
N SER A 291 -18.60 11.18 25.99
CA SER A 291 -19.64 12.17 26.29
C SER A 291 -19.84 12.40 27.80
N ASP A 292 -19.68 11.35 28.61
CA ASP A 292 -19.70 11.44 30.07
C ASP A 292 -18.31 11.15 30.65
N ARG A 293 -17.66 12.19 31.16
CA ARG A 293 -16.33 12.09 31.79
C ARG A 293 -16.39 11.44 33.17
N ALA A 294 -17.55 11.41 33.84
CA ALA A 294 -17.69 10.74 35.13
C ALA A 294 -17.61 9.20 35.00
N ALA A 295 -17.83 8.67 33.78
CA ALA A 295 -17.66 7.26 33.47
C ALA A 295 -16.19 6.82 33.27
N LEU A 296 -15.23 7.75 33.37
CA LEU A 296 -13.80 7.49 33.20
C LEU A 296 -13.08 7.36 34.55
N PRO A 297 -12.01 6.54 34.65
CA PRO A 297 -11.50 5.64 33.60
C PRO A 297 -12.38 4.39 33.46
N THR A 298 -12.49 3.88 32.22
CA THR A 298 -13.15 2.61 31.92
C THR A 298 -12.18 1.64 31.26
N TYR A 299 -12.20 0.38 31.71
CA TYR A 299 -11.43 -0.72 31.12
C TYR A 299 -12.31 -1.66 30.30
N ASN A 300 -13.57 -1.30 30.07
CA ASN A 300 -14.50 -2.06 29.24
C ASN A 300 -14.33 -1.65 27.77
N SER A 301 -13.82 -2.57 26.95
CA SER A 301 -13.60 -2.33 25.51
C SER A 301 -14.89 -1.94 24.78
N HIS A 302 -16.04 -2.51 25.14
CA HIS A 302 -17.32 -2.15 24.51
C HIS A 302 -17.75 -0.72 24.82
N ALA A 303 -17.46 -0.22 26.03
CA ALA A 303 -17.73 1.16 26.39
C ALA A 303 -16.89 2.11 25.55
N VAL A 304 -15.59 1.84 25.40
CA VAL A 304 -14.67 2.62 24.57
C VAL A 304 -15.09 2.58 23.09
N GLU A 305 -15.32 1.38 22.54
CA GLU A 305 -15.75 1.18 21.15
C GLU A 305 -17.02 1.95 20.81
N SER A 306 -17.98 2.02 21.73
CA SER A 306 -19.24 2.76 21.53
C SER A 306 -19.04 4.26 21.37
N GLN A 307 -17.94 4.83 21.88
CA GLN A 307 -17.69 6.28 21.93
C GLN A 307 -16.69 6.76 20.86
N LEU A 308 -16.02 5.85 20.13
CA LEU A 308 -14.96 6.22 19.16
C LEU A 308 -15.45 7.16 18.05
N HIS A 309 -16.72 7.11 17.71
CA HIS A 309 -17.31 7.98 16.69
C HIS A 309 -17.39 9.46 17.10
N HIS A 310 -17.18 9.80 18.37
CA HIS A 310 -17.10 11.18 18.85
C HIS A 310 -15.70 11.79 18.73
N ILE A 311 -14.69 11.04 18.28
CA ILE A 311 -13.32 11.54 18.16
C ILE A 311 -13.29 12.79 17.25
N PRO A 312 -12.79 13.93 17.73
CA PRO A 312 -12.75 15.16 16.94
C PRO A 312 -11.95 15.01 15.64
N GLY A 313 -12.57 15.35 14.51
CA GLY A 313 -11.94 15.32 13.19
C GLY A 313 -11.79 13.93 12.56
N LEU A 314 -12.39 12.91 13.17
CA LEU A 314 -12.57 11.58 12.58
C LEU A 314 -13.54 11.67 11.39
N SER A 315 -13.22 10.98 10.30
CA SER A 315 -14.12 10.83 9.15
C SER A 315 -15.40 10.09 9.53
N GLU A 316 -16.50 10.38 8.85
CA GLU A 316 -17.75 9.59 8.95
C GLU A 316 -17.52 8.09 8.68
N HIS A 317 -16.52 7.78 7.84
CA HIS A 317 -16.13 6.42 7.53
C HIS A 317 -14.78 6.12 8.18
N PHE A 318 -14.75 5.17 9.09
CA PHE A 318 -13.52 4.73 9.73
C PHE A 318 -13.51 3.22 9.95
N LEU A 319 -12.31 2.67 10.06
CA LEU A 319 -12.08 1.32 10.55
C LEU A 319 -11.68 1.36 12.01
N TYR A 320 -12.11 0.36 12.77
CA TYR A 320 -11.58 0.09 14.11
C TYR A 320 -10.70 -1.15 14.05
N SER A 321 -9.57 -1.11 14.77
CA SER A 321 -8.62 -2.21 14.88
C SER A 321 -8.00 -2.23 16.27
N ASN A 322 -7.78 -3.43 16.80
CA ASN A 322 -6.87 -3.60 17.94
C ASN A 322 -5.42 -3.49 17.46
N ASP A 323 -4.48 -3.30 18.39
CA ASP A 323 -3.04 -3.19 18.12
C ASP A 323 -2.36 -4.51 17.76
N ASP A 324 -3.02 -5.64 18.02
CA ASP A 324 -2.61 -7.00 17.66
C ASP A 324 -3.12 -7.46 16.28
N MET A 325 -3.82 -6.59 15.55
CA MET A 325 -4.33 -6.87 14.21
C MET A 325 -3.44 -6.26 13.12
N PHE A 326 -3.06 -7.08 12.15
CA PHE A 326 -2.12 -6.71 11.09
C PHE A 326 -2.68 -6.98 9.69
N PHE A 327 -2.41 -6.08 8.75
CA PHE A 327 -2.60 -6.37 7.34
C PHE A 327 -1.46 -7.28 6.84
N GLY A 328 -1.78 -8.43 6.28
CA GLY A 328 -0.77 -9.36 5.73
C GLY A 328 -0.48 -9.20 4.23
N ARG A 329 -1.31 -8.43 3.53
CA ARG A 329 -1.22 -8.19 2.08
C ARG A 329 -1.93 -6.89 1.71
N PRO A 330 -1.62 -6.27 0.55
CA PRO A 330 -2.36 -5.09 0.10
C PRO A 330 -3.87 -5.35 0.06
N VAL A 331 -4.63 -4.43 0.65
CA VAL A 331 -6.09 -4.44 0.70
C VAL A 331 -6.65 -3.19 0.06
N LYS A 332 -7.90 -3.26 -0.41
CA LYS A 332 -8.63 -2.13 -0.97
C LYS A 332 -9.68 -1.64 0.02
N ALA A 333 -10.00 -0.35 -0.04
CA ALA A 333 -11.13 0.22 0.69
C ALA A 333 -12.45 -0.52 0.41
N SER A 334 -12.66 -0.93 -0.86
CA SER A 334 -13.85 -1.68 -1.31
C SER A 334 -14.01 -3.07 -0.68
N MET A 335 -13.02 -3.54 0.10
CA MET A 335 -13.13 -4.78 0.89
C MET A 335 -13.88 -4.57 2.20
N PHE A 336 -13.90 -3.33 2.70
CA PHE A 336 -14.52 -2.96 3.97
C PHE A 336 -15.78 -2.11 3.75
N PHE A 337 -15.81 -1.35 2.67
CA PHE A 337 -16.91 -0.45 2.35
C PHE A 337 -17.52 -0.80 1.00
N SER A 338 -18.84 -0.91 0.97
CA SER A 338 -19.62 -0.96 -0.26
C SER A 338 -20.00 0.48 -0.65
N PRO A 339 -19.92 0.84 -1.93
CA PRO A 339 -20.30 2.20 -2.38
C PRO A 339 -21.81 2.45 -2.30
N ALA A 340 -22.62 1.40 -2.34
CA ALA A 340 -23.99 1.44 -1.88
C ALA A 340 -23.95 1.30 -0.35
N ALA A 341 -24.38 2.34 0.35
CA ALA A 341 -24.54 2.35 1.80
C ALA A 341 -25.52 1.25 2.26
N SER A 342 -25.04 0.02 2.42
CA SER A 342 -25.66 -0.96 3.29
C SER A 342 -24.58 -1.46 4.24
N ARG A 343 -24.66 -0.97 5.49
CA ARG A 343 -23.87 -1.45 6.63
C ARG A 343 -23.72 -2.97 6.59
N SER A 344 -22.52 -3.46 6.31
CA SER A 344 -22.14 -4.82 6.71
C SER A 344 -20.98 -4.70 7.69
N SER A 345 -21.25 -4.93 8.97
CA SER A 345 -20.22 -5.17 9.96
C SER A 345 -19.52 -6.48 9.63
N SER A 346 -18.42 -6.42 8.87
CA SER A 346 -17.60 -7.60 8.62
C SER A 346 -16.62 -7.79 9.77
N ARG A 347 -17.00 -8.61 10.76
CA ARG A 347 -16.06 -9.18 11.72
C ARG A 347 -15.20 -10.21 10.97
N PRO A 348 -13.85 -10.19 11.06
CA PRO A 348 -13.04 -11.24 10.46
C PRO A 348 -13.39 -12.56 11.13
N ARG A 349 -13.80 -13.57 10.34
CA ARG A 349 -13.91 -14.95 10.86
C ARG A 349 -12.49 -15.50 11.07
N PRO A 350 -12.18 -16.10 12.22
CA PRO A 350 -11.02 -16.98 12.32
C PRO A 350 -11.24 -18.20 11.41
N GLY A 351 -10.15 -18.64 10.78
CA GLY A 351 -10.14 -19.79 9.88
C GLY A 351 -10.34 -21.12 10.58
#